data_AF-A0A938LXG5-F1
#
_entry.id   AF-A0A938LXG5-F1
#
_cell.length_a   1.000
_cell.length_b   1.000
_cell.length_c   1.000
_cell.angle_alpha   90.00
_cell.angle_beta   90.00
_cell.angle_gamma   90.00
#
_symmetry.space_group_name_H-M   'P 1'
#
loop_
_entity.id
_entity.type
_entity.pdbx_description
1 polymer ?
#
loop_
_entity_poly.entity_id
_entity_poly.type
_entity_poly.pdbx_seq_one_letter_code
_entity_poly.pdbx_strand_id
1 'polypeptide(L)'
;MANVERSIVSELINFRGMVYAPQTESGVLFLFGKVADDLNMYIEELRPQAPDAIVRRFTGKGWERLRVEFEQRSSDFKQGGRDAEACDLIVCWEHDWPTCPLEVVELRDRIREMENYPIRRPDVVADDEDGEALDEWFAQHGVQDRVRGLFQLMAEHIRSVDDASFYKVSKSMITFYSPERTFLHVHPRQSSLRMVLFTGGEPLAGVQPVGSRNSGQKWGALSISDEDQLQDALTSIEEAHKRINAALKRNERTGWHAKVEESAEEVESYTD
;
A
#
# COMPACT_ATOMS: atom_id res chain seq x y z
N MET A 1 -14.30 3.18 -39.75
CA MET A 1 -12.93 3.00 -39.27
C MET A 1 -12.84 3.71 -37.94
N ALA A 2 -12.58 2.98 -36.84
CA ALA A 2 -12.38 3.62 -35.55
C ALA A 2 -11.16 4.54 -35.66
N ASN A 3 -11.33 5.80 -35.27
CA ASN A 3 -10.23 6.76 -35.24
C ASN A 3 -9.19 6.19 -34.25
N VAL A 4 -8.03 5.77 -34.75
CA VAL A 4 -6.96 5.29 -33.88
C VAL A 4 -6.41 6.53 -33.18
N GLU A 5 -6.86 6.74 -31.95
CA GLU A 5 -6.41 7.84 -31.12
C GLU A 5 -4.91 7.69 -30.88
N ARG A 6 -4.12 8.67 -31.31
CA ARG A 6 -2.70 8.73 -31.03
C ARG A 6 -2.53 9.36 -29.64
N SER A 7 -2.09 8.56 -28.66
CA SER A 7 -1.78 9.05 -27.32
C SER A 7 -0.49 9.89 -27.36
N ILE A 8 -0.63 11.21 -27.31
CA ILE A 8 0.49 12.15 -27.23
C ILE A 8 0.67 12.54 -25.76
N VAL A 9 1.87 12.35 -25.25
CA VAL A 9 2.26 12.68 -23.86
C VAL A 9 3.13 13.95 -23.81
N SER A 10 3.36 14.46 -22.60
CA SER A 10 4.12 15.69 -22.32
C SER A 10 5.61 15.42 -22.12
N GLU A 11 6.35 16.41 -21.59
CA GLU A 11 7.79 16.29 -21.31
C GLU A 11 8.11 15.16 -20.30
N LEU A 12 9.28 14.55 -20.46
CA LEU A 12 9.78 13.49 -19.59
C LEU A 12 10.24 14.09 -18.25
N ILE A 13 9.72 13.56 -17.14
CA ILE A 13 10.10 13.98 -15.77
C ILE A 13 10.69 12.84 -14.94
N ASN A 14 10.29 11.58 -15.19
CA ASN A 14 10.76 10.37 -14.47
C ASN A 14 10.84 10.53 -12.94
N PHE A 15 9.82 11.11 -12.33
CA PHE A 15 9.85 11.49 -10.92
C PHE A 15 8.84 10.69 -10.09
N ARG A 16 9.31 9.93 -9.09
CA ARG A 16 8.49 9.15 -8.12
C ARG A 16 7.35 8.34 -8.76
N GLY A 17 7.66 7.73 -9.91
CA GLY A 17 6.76 6.91 -10.70
C GLY A 17 5.84 7.64 -11.69
N MET A 18 6.02 8.95 -11.87
CA MET A 18 5.46 9.69 -13.00
C MET A 18 6.52 9.84 -14.10
N VAL A 19 6.27 9.25 -15.25
CA VAL A 19 7.21 9.29 -16.40
C VAL A 19 7.14 10.64 -17.12
N TYR A 20 5.93 11.16 -17.32
CA TYR A 20 5.66 12.40 -18.05
C TYR A 20 5.01 13.46 -17.15
N ALA A 21 5.21 14.73 -17.49
CA ALA A 21 4.63 15.88 -16.80
C ALA A 21 3.08 15.85 -16.81
N PRO A 22 2.42 16.39 -15.78
CA PRO A 22 0.96 16.54 -15.80
C PRO A 22 0.53 17.44 -16.97
N GLN A 23 -0.63 17.12 -17.56
CA GLN A 23 -1.30 17.91 -18.61
C GLN A 23 -2.69 18.37 -18.20
N THR A 24 -3.11 18.03 -16.98
CA THR A 24 -4.44 18.29 -16.44
C THR A 24 -4.32 18.62 -14.95
N GLU A 25 -5.32 19.32 -14.41
CA GLU A 25 -5.46 19.63 -12.98
C GLU A 25 -5.37 18.36 -12.11
N SER A 26 -6.02 17.28 -12.52
CA SER A 26 -5.93 15.99 -11.81
C SER A 26 -4.53 15.38 -11.83
N GLY A 27 -3.76 15.62 -12.91
CA GLY A 27 -2.35 15.24 -12.97
C GLY A 27 -1.50 16.05 -11.99
N VAL A 28 -1.77 17.34 -11.86
CA VAL A 28 -1.10 18.23 -10.88
C VAL A 28 -1.45 17.82 -9.46
N LEU A 29 -2.73 17.57 -9.16
CA LEU A 29 -3.18 17.03 -7.87
C LEU A 29 -2.49 15.70 -7.54
N PHE A 30 -2.38 14.78 -8.51
CA PHE A 30 -1.69 13.51 -8.30
C PHE A 30 -0.20 13.70 -7.99
N LEU A 31 0.48 14.60 -8.72
CA LEU A 31 1.87 14.93 -8.43
C LEU A 31 2.02 15.61 -7.06
N PHE A 32 1.14 16.55 -6.71
CA PHE A 32 1.11 17.17 -5.38
C PHE A 32 0.94 16.12 -4.29
N GLY A 33 0.03 15.16 -4.45
CA GLY A 33 -0.15 14.05 -3.52
C GLY A 33 1.11 13.19 -3.31
N LYS A 34 2.06 13.20 -4.27
CA LYS A 34 3.36 12.52 -4.14
C LYS A 34 4.44 13.35 -3.43
N VAL A 35 4.24 14.66 -3.30
CA VAL A 35 5.23 15.61 -2.75
C VAL A 35 4.70 16.46 -1.61
N ALA A 36 3.45 16.28 -1.20
CA ALA A 36 2.82 17.06 -0.14
C ALA A 36 3.64 16.99 1.16
N ASP A 37 4.11 15.79 1.53
CA ASP A 37 4.94 15.59 2.72
C ASP A 37 6.29 16.34 2.62
N ASP A 38 6.94 16.37 1.45
CA ASP A 38 8.16 17.15 1.21
C ASP A 38 7.93 18.67 1.36
N LEU A 39 6.71 19.12 1.07
CA LEU A 39 6.26 20.50 1.25
C LEU A 39 5.75 20.78 2.67
N ASN A 40 5.84 19.81 3.59
CA ASN A 40 5.27 19.87 4.95
C ASN A 40 3.76 20.14 4.93
N MET A 41 3.07 19.53 3.97
CA MET A 41 1.63 19.64 3.76
C MET A 41 0.96 18.27 3.75
N TYR A 42 -0.34 18.22 4.03
CA TYR A 42 -1.17 17.04 3.72
C TYR A 42 -2.57 17.46 3.26
N ILE A 43 -3.19 16.61 2.45
CA ILE A 43 -4.56 16.80 1.97
C ILE A 43 -5.53 16.33 3.07
N GLU A 44 -6.37 17.24 3.57
CA GLU A 44 -7.43 16.95 4.55
C GLU A 44 -8.74 16.55 3.86
N GLU A 45 -9.07 17.19 2.74
CA GLU A 45 -10.31 16.95 1.99
C GLU A 45 -10.08 17.19 0.49
N LEU A 46 -10.59 16.31 -0.36
CA LEU A 46 -10.77 16.55 -1.79
C LEU A 46 -12.24 16.84 -2.07
N ARG A 47 -12.51 17.85 -2.88
CA ARG A 47 -13.85 18.41 -3.06
C ARG A 47 -14.26 18.38 -4.53
N PRO A 48 -15.54 18.08 -4.83
CA PRO A 48 -16.05 18.14 -6.20
C PRO A 48 -16.33 19.58 -6.68
N GLN A 49 -16.21 20.57 -5.79
CA GLN A 49 -16.48 21.99 -6.06
C GLN A 49 -15.38 22.83 -5.44
N ALA A 50 -15.04 23.94 -6.11
CA ALA A 50 -14.07 24.92 -5.69
C ALA A 50 -14.20 25.35 -4.21
N PRO A 51 -13.09 25.59 -3.49
CA PRO A 51 -11.73 25.11 -3.80
C PRO A 51 -11.62 23.58 -3.88
N ASP A 52 -10.81 23.08 -4.81
CA ASP A 52 -10.60 21.65 -5.11
C ASP A 52 -10.20 20.81 -3.89
N ALA A 53 -9.44 21.40 -2.97
CA ALA A 53 -9.01 20.70 -1.76
C ALA A 53 -8.90 21.62 -0.55
N ILE A 54 -8.99 20.99 0.61
CA ILE A 54 -8.52 21.54 1.88
C ILE A 54 -7.19 20.87 2.20
N VAL A 55 -6.14 21.68 2.35
CA VAL A 55 -4.79 21.25 2.67
C VAL A 55 -4.40 21.83 4.03
N ARG A 56 -3.56 21.09 4.75
CA ARG A 56 -2.92 21.57 5.97
C ARG A 56 -1.44 21.77 5.73
N ARG A 57 -0.90 22.93 6.06
CA ARG A 57 0.55 23.22 6.01
C ARG A 57 1.09 23.39 7.42
N PHE A 58 2.24 22.78 7.71
CA PHE A 58 2.93 22.99 8.99
C PHE A 58 3.73 24.30 8.96
N THR A 59 3.56 25.14 9.99
CA THR A 59 4.18 26.47 10.09
C THR A 59 5.28 26.56 11.16
N GLY A 60 5.69 25.42 11.73
CA GLY A 60 6.57 25.37 12.90
C GLY A 60 5.86 25.62 14.24
N LYS A 61 4.66 26.23 14.23
CA LYS A 61 3.83 26.48 15.43
C LYS A 61 2.54 25.67 15.46
N GLY A 62 2.19 25.02 14.35
CA GLY A 62 0.95 24.27 14.19
C GLY A 62 0.62 24.06 12.72
N TRP A 63 -0.62 23.64 12.47
CA TRP A 63 -1.13 23.32 11.14
C TRP A 63 -2.16 24.37 10.69
N GLU A 64 -1.82 25.15 9.68
CA GLU A 64 -2.75 26.10 9.08
C GLU A 64 -3.60 25.43 8.00
N ARG A 65 -4.86 25.88 7.85
CA ARG A 65 -5.79 25.40 6.83
C ARG A 65 -5.68 26.27 5.59
N LEU A 66 -5.51 25.64 4.43
CA LEU A 66 -5.46 26.28 3.13
C LEU A 66 -6.55 25.73 2.22
N ARG A 67 -7.29 26.61 1.57
CA ARG A 67 -8.17 26.34 0.45
C ARG A 67 -7.33 26.33 -0.82
N VAL A 68 -7.24 25.17 -1.48
CA VAL A 68 -6.31 24.96 -2.60
C VAL A 68 -7.07 24.71 -3.89
N GLU A 69 -6.60 25.31 -4.97
CA GLU A 69 -7.01 25.03 -6.35
C GLU A 69 -5.82 24.44 -7.10
N PHE A 70 -6.08 23.39 -7.88
CA PHE A 70 -5.07 22.72 -8.70
C PHE A 70 -5.23 23.15 -10.15
N GLU A 71 -4.16 23.64 -10.73
CA GLU A 71 -4.22 24.24 -12.08
C GLU A 71 -3.10 23.71 -12.95
N GLN A 72 -3.33 23.59 -14.25
CA GLN A 72 -2.22 23.26 -15.15
C GLN A 72 -1.27 24.46 -15.27
N ARG A 73 -1.80 25.65 -15.52
CA ARG A 73 -1.09 26.93 -15.44
C ARG A 73 -1.73 27.81 -14.39
N SER A 74 -0.94 28.58 -13.64
CA SER A 74 -1.54 29.51 -12.66
C SER A 74 -2.53 30.51 -13.27
N SER A 75 -2.37 30.87 -14.56
CA SER A 75 -3.29 31.76 -15.27
C SER A 75 -4.64 31.11 -15.59
N ASP A 76 -4.75 29.77 -15.57
CA ASP A 76 -5.98 29.03 -15.83
C ASP A 76 -7.01 29.32 -14.73
N PHE A 77 -6.58 29.47 -13.47
CA PHE A 77 -7.42 29.92 -12.35
C PHE A 77 -8.20 31.21 -12.68
N LYS A 78 -7.47 32.20 -13.23
CA LYS A 78 -8.06 33.49 -13.63
C LYS A 78 -8.99 33.33 -14.82
N GLN A 79 -8.59 32.54 -15.82
CA GLN A 79 -9.39 32.32 -17.04
C GLN A 79 -10.69 31.56 -16.74
N GLY A 80 -10.65 30.65 -15.76
CA GLY A 80 -11.81 29.92 -15.25
C GLY A 80 -12.77 30.76 -14.40
N GLY A 81 -12.44 32.02 -14.10
CA GLY A 81 -13.28 32.90 -13.30
C GLY A 81 -13.39 32.47 -11.83
N ARG A 82 -12.38 31.78 -11.30
CA ARG A 82 -12.32 31.37 -9.90
C ARG A 82 -12.19 32.58 -8.97
N ASP A 83 -12.81 32.49 -7.81
CA ASP A 83 -12.81 33.55 -6.82
C ASP A 83 -11.53 33.49 -5.96
N ALA A 84 -10.68 34.51 -6.09
CA ALA A 84 -9.47 34.62 -5.31
C ALA A 84 -9.74 34.81 -3.80
N GLU A 85 -10.91 35.33 -3.39
CA GLU A 85 -11.25 35.42 -1.97
C GLU A 85 -11.65 34.05 -1.39
N ALA A 86 -12.05 33.12 -2.25
CA ALA A 86 -12.43 31.76 -1.91
C ALA A 86 -11.23 30.78 -1.88
N CYS A 87 -10.03 31.23 -2.25
CA CYS A 87 -8.82 30.41 -2.38
C CYS A 87 -7.65 31.02 -1.61
N ASP A 88 -6.81 30.19 -1.00
CA ASP A 88 -5.64 30.64 -0.23
C ASP A 88 -4.33 30.33 -0.98
N LEU A 89 -4.30 29.27 -1.79
CA LEU A 89 -3.10 28.76 -2.47
C LEU A 89 -3.47 28.13 -3.82
N ILE A 90 -2.72 28.46 -4.87
CA ILE A 90 -2.75 27.72 -6.14
C ILE A 90 -1.57 26.74 -6.16
N VAL A 91 -1.84 25.46 -6.44
CA VAL A 91 -0.79 24.50 -6.78
C VAL A 91 -0.88 24.24 -8.27
N CYS A 92 0.18 24.54 -9.02
CA CYS A 92 0.17 24.40 -10.47
C CYS A 92 1.38 23.66 -11.02
N TRP A 93 1.28 23.16 -12.26
CA TRP A 93 2.46 22.66 -12.95
C TRP A 93 3.40 23.79 -13.33
N GLU A 94 2.89 24.84 -13.98
CA GLU A 94 3.65 25.98 -14.50
C GLU A 94 3.08 27.31 -13.98
N HIS A 95 3.92 28.14 -13.37
CA HIS A 95 3.51 29.48 -12.94
C HIS A 95 3.80 30.53 -14.01
N ASP A 96 2.74 30.99 -14.68
CA ASP A 96 2.77 31.93 -15.80
C ASP A 96 1.98 33.24 -15.52
N TRP A 97 1.54 33.47 -14.28
CA TRP A 97 0.78 34.65 -13.87
C TRP A 97 1.56 35.49 -12.85
N PRO A 98 2.49 36.36 -13.28
CA PRO A 98 3.35 37.13 -12.37
C PRO A 98 2.63 38.12 -11.45
N THR A 99 1.39 38.50 -11.79
CA THR A 99 0.54 39.40 -11.00
C THR A 99 -0.52 38.67 -10.19
N CYS A 100 -0.34 37.35 -9.97
CA CYS A 100 -1.24 36.54 -9.17
C CYS A 100 -1.33 37.11 -7.75
N PRO A 101 -2.56 37.37 -7.23
CA PRO A 101 -2.74 37.89 -5.87
C PRO A 101 -2.64 36.80 -4.80
N LEU A 102 -2.62 35.53 -5.19
CA LEU A 102 -2.55 34.37 -4.31
C LEU A 102 -1.13 33.82 -4.21
N GLU A 103 -0.86 33.09 -3.13
CA GLU A 103 0.33 32.25 -3.06
C GLU A 103 0.26 31.18 -4.17
N VAL A 104 1.40 30.90 -4.81
CA VAL A 104 1.50 29.87 -5.85
C VAL A 104 2.65 28.92 -5.56
N VAL A 105 2.36 27.62 -5.58
CA VAL A 105 3.36 26.55 -5.57
C VAL A 105 3.44 25.96 -6.98
N GLU A 106 4.56 26.21 -7.65
CA GLU A 106 4.87 25.63 -8.96
C GLU A 106 5.59 24.28 -8.78
N LEU A 107 4.98 23.19 -9.24
CA LEU A 107 5.54 21.84 -9.08
C LEU A 107 6.68 21.56 -10.07
N ARG A 108 6.70 22.16 -11.26
CA ARG A 108 7.71 21.86 -12.29
C ARG A 108 9.14 22.08 -11.81
N ASP A 109 9.39 23.17 -11.12
CA ASP A 109 10.70 23.45 -10.55
C ASP A 109 10.90 22.78 -9.18
N ARG A 110 9.85 22.72 -8.35
CA ARG A 110 9.94 22.11 -7.02
C ARG A 110 10.41 20.66 -7.04
N ILE A 111 9.91 19.84 -7.98
CA ILE A 111 10.32 18.43 -8.04
C ILE A 111 11.80 18.24 -8.40
N ARG A 112 12.45 19.25 -9.01
CA ARG A 112 13.89 19.20 -9.36
C ARG A 112 14.77 19.36 -8.12
N GLU A 113 14.22 19.92 -7.04
CA GLU A 113 14.90 20.14 -5.76
C GLU A 113 14.71 18.96 -4.79
N MET A 114 13.86 17.99 -5.14
CA MET A 114 13.43 16.90 -4.27
C MET A 114 14.16 15.59 -4.57
N GLU A 115 14.29 14.74 -3.55
CA GLU A 115 14.77 13.39 -3.76
C GLU A 115 13.80 12.58 -4.63
N ASN A 116 14.35 11.93 -5.66
CA ASN A 116 13.62 11.08 -6.58
C ASN A 116 13.96 9.61 -6.30
N TYR A 117 13.25 8.99 -5.36
CA TYR A 117 13.42 7.57 -5.08
C TYR A 117 12.91 6.71 -6.24
N PRO A 118 13.64 5.66 -6.63
CA PRO A 118 13.26 4.81 -7.75
C PRO A 118 12.01 3.97 -7.42
N ILE A 119 11.27 3.58 -8.46
CA ILE A 119 10.29 2.48 -8.32
C ILE A 119 11.09 1.21 -8.03
N ARG A 120 10.86 0.63 -6.85
CA ARG A 120 11.51 -0.61 -6.44
C ARG A 120 10.58 -1.80 -6.64
N ARG A 121 11.16 -2.93 -7.00
CA ARG A 121 10.47 -4.23 -7.00
C ARG A 121 10.11 -4.60 -5.56
N PRO A 122 8.86 -5.06 -5.27
CA PRO A 122 8.47 -5.43 -3.91
C PRO A 122 9.22 -6.62 -3.32
N ASP A 123 9.81 -7.45 -4.17
CA ASP A 123 10.55 -8.67 -3.83
C ASP A 123 12.07 -8.47 -3.77
N VAL A 124 12.56 -7.35 -4.31
CA VAL A 124 13.95 -6.95 -4.14
C VAL A 124 14.05 -6.33 -2.76
N VAL A 125 14.47 -7.15 -1.79
CA VAL A 125 15.09 -6.70 -0.54
C VAL A 125 16.21 -5.76 -0.99
N ALA A 126 16.01 -4.45 -0.88
CA ALA A 126 17.05 -3.51 -1.30
C ALA A 126 18.32 -3.88 -0.54
N ASP A 127 19.43 -4.10 -1.28
CA ASP A 127 20.66 -4.74 -0.79
C ASP A 127 21.25 -4.10 0.48
N ASP A 128 20.76 -2.92 0.92
CA ASP A 128 21.23 -2.23 2.11
C ASP A 128 20.13 -1.90 3.16
N GLU A 129 18.83 -1.83 2.82
CA GLU A 129 17.81 -1.33 3.78
C GLU A 129 16.94 -2.44 4.40
N ASP A 130 16.43 -3.40 3.62
CA ASP A 130 15.47 -4.39 4.13
C ASP A 130 16.13 -5.70 4.60
N GLY A 131 17.32 -6.03 4.06
CA GLY A 131 18.12 -7.18 4.47
C GLY A 131 18.76 -6.94 5.83
N GLU A 132 19.37 -5.75 5.99
CA GLU A 132 19.72 -5.19 7.29
C GLU A 132 18.47 -5.09 8.17
N ALA A 133 17.32 -4.64 7.64
CA ALA A 133 16.10 -4.60 8.45
C ALA A 133 15.64 -5.96 8.97
N LEU A 134 15.82 -7.09 8.27
CA LEU A 134 15.39 -8.39 8.80
C LEU A 134 16.26 -8.85 9.97
N ASP A 135 17.59 -8.76 9.81
CA ASP A 135 18.53 -9.13 10.87
C ASP A 135 18.45 -8.17 12.05
N GLU A 136 18.33 -6.86 11.78
CA GLU A 136 18.03 -5.85 12.78
C GLU A 136 16.70 -6.11 13.47
N TRP A 137 15.66 -6.49 12.73
CA TRP A 137 14.35 -6.81 13.29
C TRP A 137 14.48 -7.98 14.25
N PHE A 138 15.14 -9.07 13.86
CA PHE A 138 15.37 -10.20 14.73
C PHE A 138 16.18 -9.83 15.97
N ALA A 139 17.21 -8.99 15.82
CA ALA A 139 18.00 -8.49 16.94
C ALA A 139 17.18 -7.63 17.91
N GLN A 140 16.44 -6.64 17.39
CA GLN A 140 15.56 -5.75 18.16
C GLN A 140 14.49 -6.51 18.94
N HIS A 141 14.00 -7.63 18.40
CA HIS A 141 12.96 -8.45 19.01
C HIS A 141 13.52 -9.63 19.82
N GLY A 142 14.85 -9.73 19.97
CA GLY A 142 15.51 -10.77 20.76
C GLY A 142 15.24 -12.20 20.26
N VAL A 143 15.04 -12.37 18.95
CA VAL A 143 14.73 -13.66 18.33
C VAL A 143 15.96 -14.55 18.34
N GLN A 144 15.84 -15.74 18.93
CA GLN A 144 16.93 -16.73 19.02
C GLN A 144 17.33 -17.25 17.63
N ASP A 145 18.62 -17.56 17.46
CA ASP A 145 19.18 -18.04 16.18
C ASP A 145 18.46 -19.27 15.62
N ARG A 146 18.03 -20.20 16.49
CA ARG A 146 17.22 -21.35 16.08
C ARG A 146 15.92 -20.94 15.39
N VAL A 147 15.25 -19.90 15.89
CA VAL A 147 13.97 -19.40 15.36
C VAL A 147 14.22 -18.67 14.04
N ARG A 148 15.35 -17.96 13.91
CA ARG A 148 15.80 -17.38 12.64
C ARG A 148 16.03 -18.48 11.59
N GLY A 149 16.67 -19.59 11.99
CA GLY A 149 16.85 -20.77 11.13
C GLY A 149 15.53 -21.36 10.65
N LEU A 150 14.54 -21.52 11.55
CA LEU A 150 13.19 -21.97 11.15
C LEU A 150 12.53 -21.03 10.14
N PHE A 151 12.70 -19.72 10.31
CA PHE A 151 12.16 -18.74 9.37
C PHE A 151 12.83 -18.86 8.00
N GLN A 152 14.16 -19.01 7.96
CA GLN A 152 14.91 -19.15 6.71
C GLN A 152 14.50 -20.41 5.96
N LEU A 153 14.43 -21.56 6.64
CA LEU A 153 13.98 -22.82 6.05
C LEU A 153 12.55 -22.71 5.47
N MET A 154 11.63 -22.09 6.23
CA MET A 154 10.27 -21.84 5.76
C MET A 154 10.25 -20.90 4.53
N ALA A 155 11.03 -19.82 4.55
CA ALA A 155 11.07 -18.85 3.46
C ALA A 155 11.66 -19.47 2.18
N GLU A 156 12.70 -20.30 2.30
CA GLU A 156 13.27 -21.08 1.20
C GLU A 156 12.27 -22.08 0.64
N HIS A 157 11.54 -22.79 1.50
CA HIS A 157 10.48 -23.72 1.08
C HIS A 157 9.39 -23.00 0.29
N ILE A 158 8.86 -21.89 0.80
CA ILE A 158 7.83 -21.09 0.11
C ILE A 158 8.32 -20.66 -1.28
N ARG A 159 9.56 -20.18 -1.39
CA ARG A 159 10.16 -19.79 -2.67
C ARG A 159 10.35 -20.98 -3.62
N SER A 160 10.59 -22.18 -3.09
CA SER A 160 10.71 -23.40 -3.91
C SER A 160 9.36 -23.87 -4.47
N VAL A 161 8.27 -23.60 -3.74
CA VAL A 161 6.89 -23.91 -4.16
C VAL A 161 6.42 -22.96 -5.26
N ASP A 162 6.78 -21.67 -5.12
CA ASP A 162 6.46 -20.61 -6.07
C ASP A 162 7.54 -19.54 -6.03
N ASP A 163 8.35 -19.45 -7.08
CA ASP A 163 9.49 -18.53 -7.16
C ASP A 163 9.05 -17.06 -7.31
N ALA A 164 7.77 -16.80 -7.62
CA ALA A 164 7.17 -15.47 -7.59
C ALA A 164 6.75 -15.03 -6.19
N SER A 165 6.71 -15.95 -5.21
CA SER A 165 6.36 -15.61 -3.84
C SER A 165 7.49 -14.84 -3.14
N PHE A 166 7.13 -13.80 -2.41
CA PHE A 166 8.08 -12.92 -1.71
C PHE A 166 7.52 -12.48 -0.35
N TYR A 167 8.35 -11.85 0.47
CA TYR A 167 7.90 -11.30 1.75
C TYR A 167 8.34 -9.84 1.94
N LYS A 168 7.61 -9.13 2.81
CA LYS A 168 7.95 -7.78 3.29
C LYS A 168 8.12 -7.80 4.80
N VAL A 169 9.15 -7.12 5.27
CA VAL A 169 9.39 -6.90 6.70
C VAL A 169 8.72 -5.60 7.12
N SER A 170 8.02 -5.63 8.25
CA SER A 170 7.42 -4.44 8.86
C SER A 170 7.79 -4.39 10.34
N LYS A 171 7.52 -3.27 11.02
CA LYS A 171 7.85 -3.09 12.45
C LYS A 171 7.30 -4.19 13.38
N SER A 172 6.22 -4.89 13.01
CA SER A 172 5.53 -5.84 13.90
C SER A 172 5.38 -7.27 13.36
N MET A 173 5.62 -7.47 12.06
CA MET A 173 5.45 -8.77 11.42
C MET A 173 6.17 -8.84 10.07
N ILE A 174 6.38 -10.05 9.59
CA ILE A 174 6.83 -10.36 8.23
C ILE A 174 5.64 -10.90 7.45
N THR A 175 5.39 -10.41 6.24
CA THR A 175 4.20 -10.77 5.45
C THR A 175 4.61 -11.39 4.13
N PHE A 176 4.12 -12.60 3.83
CA PHE A 176 4.36 -13.34 2.59
C PHE A 176 3.21 -13.16 1.59
N TYR A 177 3.59 -13.06 0.32
CA TYR A 177 2.72 -12.80 -0.82
C TYR A 177 2.90 -13.87 -1.88
N SER A 178 1.79 -14.28 -2.49
CA SER A 178 1.72 -15.03 -3.76
C SER A 178 1.07 -14.10 -4.76
N PRO A 179 1.84 -13.58 -5.72
CA PRO A 179 2.40 -12.23 -5.65
C PRO A 179 1.34 -11.12 -5.49
N GLU A 180 0.12 -11.34 -5.97
CA GLU A 180 -0.99 -10.39 -5.90
C GLU A 180 -1.65 -10.29 -4.51
N ARG A 181 -1.54 -11.32 -3.65
CA ARG A 181 -2.19 -11.33 -2.33
C ARG A 181 -1.35 -11.96 -1.25
N THR A 182 -1.56 -11.45 -0.04
CA THR A 182 -1.03 -12.04 1.18
C THR A 182 -1.74 -13.35 1.49
N PHE A 183 -0.95 -14.36 1.89
CA PHE A 183 -1.47 -15.64 2.34
C PHE A 183 -0.91 -16.09 3.69
N LEU A 184 0.14 -15.42 4.17
CA LEU A 184 0.81 -15.77 5.41
C LEU A 184 1.39 -14.51 6.07
N HIS A 185 1.04 -14.31 7.34
CA HIS A 185 1.73 -13.40 8.25
C HIS A 185 2.57 -14.21 9.23
N VAL A 186 3.78 -13.75 9.49
CA VAL A 186 4.72 -14.36 10.43
C VAL A 186 5.05 -13.34 11.49
N HIS A 187 4.84 -13.74 12.74
CA HIS A 187 5.19 -12.98 13.93
C HIS A 187 6.27 -13.75 14.68
N PRO A 188 7.56 -13.52 14.34
CA PRO A 188 8.63 -14.12 15.11
C PRO A 188 8.58 -13.63 16.56
N ARG A 189 8.80 -14.55 17.49
CA ARG A 189 8.92 -14.30 18.93
C ARG A 189 10.30 -14.77 19.38
N GLN A 190 10.65 -14.49 20.63
CA GLN A 190 11.94 -14.87 21.20
C GLN A 190 12.29 -16.35 20.94
N SER A 191 11.33 -17.26 21.09
CA SER A 191 11.56 -18.71 21.05
C SER A 191 10.62 -19.49 20.12
N SER A 192 9.82 -18.82 19.28
CA SER A 192 8.85 -19.45 18.37
C SER A 192 8.50 -18.55 17.18
N LEU A 193 7.97 -19.14 16.11
CA LEU A 193 7.31 -18.42 15.03
C LEU A 193 5.80 -18.61 15.15
N ARG A 194 5.05 -17.53 15.38
CA ARG A 194 3.60 -17.56 15.23
C ARG A 194 3.25 -17.21 13.79
N MET A 195 2.49 -18.07 13.14
CA MET A 195 2.04 -17.89 11.76
C MET A 195 0.54 -17.68 11.72
N VAL A 196 0.08 -16.80 10.84
CA VAL A 196 -1.34 -16.56 10.56
C VAL A 196 -1.55 -16.76 9.06
N LEU A 197 -2.24 -17.84 8.72
CA LEU A 197 -2.38 -18.37 7.36
C LEU A 197 -3.77 -18.07 6.81
N PHE A 198 -3.85 -17.85 5.51
CA PHE A 198 -5.12 -17.79 4.79
C PHE A 198 -5.71 -19.20 4.67
N THR A 199 -6.81 -19.44 5.39
CA THR A 199 -7.52 -20.73 5.39
C THR A 199 -8.69 -20.74 4.41
N GLY A 200 -9.13 -19.58 3.93
CA GLY A 200 -10.33 -19.46 3.11
C GLY A 200 -11.64 -19.70 3.87
N GLY A 201 -11.59 -19.85 5.20
CA GLY A 201 -12.74 -20.16 6.05
C GLY A 201 -12.84 -21.65 6.43
N GLU A 202 -12.06 -22.50 5.78
CA GLU A 202 -12.09 -23.94 5.98
C GLU A 202 -10.96 -24.40 6.92
N PRO A 203 -11.18 -25.44 7.76
CA PRO A 203 -10.14 -25.95 8.65
C PRO A 203 -8.85 -26.37 7.92
N LEU A 204 -7.72 -26.23 8.63
CA LEU A 204 -6.40 -26.76 8.24
C LEU A 204 -5.80 -27.53 9.42
N ALA A 205 -5.09 -28.63 9.13
CA ALA A 205 -4.50 -29.47 10.17
C ALA A 205 -3.49 -28.67 11.01
N GLY A 206 -3.65 -28.73 12.34
CA GLY A 206 -2.80 -27.99 13.28
C GLY A 206 -3.03 -26.48 13.31
N VAL A 207 -4.00 -25.95 12.55
CA VAL A 207 -4.29 -24.51 12.47
C VAL A 207 -5.55 -24.17 13.24
N GLN A 208 -5.42 -23.27 14.21
CA GLN A 208 -6.53 -22.80 15.04
C GLN A 208 -7.21 -21.59 14.38
N PRO A 209 -8.55 -21.53 14.31
CA PRO A 209 -9.25 -20.34 13.83
C PRO A 209 -8.86 -19.09 14.64
N VAL A 210 -8.65 -17.96 13.97
CA VAL A 210 -8.42 -16.65 14.64
C VAL A 210 -9.56 -15.66 14.43
N GLY A 211 -10.62 -16.10 13.75
CA GLY A 211 -11.75 -15.26 13.39
C GLY A 211 -12.57 -14.78 14.59
N SER A 212 -13.03 -13.54 14.48
CA SER A 212 -14.10 -12.95 15.29
C SER A 212 -15.30 -12.61 14.40
N ARG A 213 -16.36 -12.03 14.97
CA ARG A 213 -17.58 -11.66 14.24
C ARG A 213 -17.31 -10.82 12.97
N ASN A 214 -16.28 -9.98 12.94
CA ASN A 214 -16.04 -9.02 11.84
C ASN A 214 -14.61 -9.05 11.28
N SER A 215 -13.79 -10.05 11.63
CA SER A 215 -12.40 -10.13 11.18
C SER A 215 -11.84 -11.54 11.32
N GLY A 216 -10.79 -11.86 10.57
CA GLY A 216 -10.02 -13.10 10.69
C GLY A 216 -10.76 -14.39 10.32
N GLN A 217 -12.00 -14.33 9.79
CA GLN A 217 -12.81 -15.53 9.56
C GLN A 217 -12.20 -16.48 8.51
N LYS A 218 -11.52 -15.92 7.50
CA LYS A 218 -10.78 -16.69 6.49
C LYS A 218 -9.32 -16.98 6.88
N TRP A 219 -8.97 -16.81 8.16
CA TRP A 219 -7.61 -16.91 8.65
C TRP A 219 -7.53 -17.83 9.87
N GLY A 220 -6.37 -18.47 10.02
CA GLY A 220 -6.07 -19.35 11.14
C GLY A 220 -4.62 -19.18 11.58
N ALA A 221 -4.29 -19.56 12.80
CA ALA A 221 -2.95 -19.44 13.34
C ALA A 221 -2.42 -20.77 13.86
N LEU A 222 -1.11 -20.92 13.73
CA LEU A 222 -0.35 -21.98 14.35
C LEU A 222 0.97 -21.40 14.87
N SER A 223 1.67 -22.12 15.75
CA SER A 223 2.99 -21.71 16.24
C SER A 223 3.95 -22.87 16.21
N ILE A 224 5.18 -22.60 15.80
CA ILE A 224 6.27 -23.59 15.73
C ILE A 224 7.47 -23.11 16.54
N SER A 225 8.27 -24.06 17.03
CA SER A 225 9.46 -23.82 17.85
C SER A 225 10.64 -24.74 17.53
N ASP A 226 10.44 -25.72 16.66
CA ASP A 226 11.44 -26.68 16.20
C ASP A 226 11.17 -27.11 14.73
N GLU A 227 12.08 -27.89 14.17
CA GLU A 227 12.03 -28.32 12.76
C GLU A 227 10.94 -29.36 12.49
N ASP A 228 10.62 -30.23 13.44
CA ASP A 228 9.56 -31.23 13.27
C ASP A 228 8.20 -30.53 13.13
N GLN A 229 7.93 -29.55 13.99
CA GLN A 229 6.76 -28.69 13.90
C GLN A 229 6.74 -27.87 12.61
N LEU A 230 7.91 -27.44 12.10
CA LEU A 230 8.00 -26.78 10.81
C LEU A 230 7.55 -27.72 9.69
N GLN A 231 8.05 -28.97 9.65
CA GLN A 231 7.66 -29.94 8.63
C GLN A 231 6.15 -30.18 8.59
N ASP A 232 5.51 -30.31 9.76
CA ASP A 232 4.05 -30.42 9.86
C ASP A 232 3.34 -29.15 9.33
N ALA A 233 3.90 -27.98 9.63
CA ALA A 233 3.35 -26.69 9.21
C ALA A 233 3.49 -26.42 7.70
N LEU A 234 4.53 -26.95 7.03
CA LEU A 234 4.77 -26.73 5.59
C LEU A 234 3.57 -27.16 4.73
N THR A 235 2.91 -28.27 5.08
CA THR A 235 1.69 -28.73 4.39
C THR A 235 0.58 -27.68 4.46
N SER A 236 0.37 -27.07 5.63
CA SER A 236 -0.63 -26.02 5.83
C SER A 236 -0.26 -24.70 5.15
N ILE A 237 1.03 -24.38 5.06
CA ILE A 237 1.55 -23.20 4.33
C ILE A 237 1.30 -23.35 2.82
N GLU A 238 1.63 -24.51 2.25
CA GLU A 238 1.36 -24.81 0.84
C GLU A 238 -0.15 -24.78 0.53
N GLU A 239 -0.97 -25.33 1.42
CA GLU A 239 -2.42 -25.29 1.24
C GLU A 239 -2.96 -23.86 1.33
N ALA A 240 -2.43 -23.02 2.23
CA ALA A 240 -2.77 -21.60 2.27
C ALA A 240 -2.41 -20.88 0.97
N HIS A 241 -1.24 -21.17 0.39
CA HIS A 241 -0.81 -20.66 -0.92
C HIS A 241 -1.77 -21.11 -2.05
N LYS A 242 -2.15 -22.39 -2.09
CA LYS A 242 -3.12 -22.90 -3.06
C LYS A 242 -4.48 -22.21 -2.91
N ARG A 243 -4.97 -22.07 -1.68
CA ARG A 243 -6.27 -21.46 -1.38
C ARG A 243 -6.32 -19.98 -1.75
N ILE A 244 -5.26 -19.21 -1.49
CA ILE A 244 -5.26 -17.78 -1.86
C ILE A 244 -5.36 -17.59 -3.38
N ASN A 245 -4.65 -18.42 -4.14
CA ASN A 245 -4.64 -18.37 -5.60
C ASN A 245 -5.96 -18.84 -6.19
N ALA A 246 -6.60 -19.85 -5.59
CA ALA A 246 -7.93 -20.28 -5.97
C ALA A 246 -8.99 -19.20 -5.68
N ALA A 247 -8.91 -18.54 -4.52
CA ALA A 247 -9.80 -17.43 -4.16
C ALA A 247 -9.67 -16.24 -5.12
N LEU A 248 -8.45 -15.91 -5.56
CA LEU A 248 -8.19 -14.90 -6.58
C LEU A 248 -8.86 -15.23 -7.92
N LYS A 249 -8.74 -16.49 -8.38
CA LYS A 249 -9.39 -16.95 -9.62
C LYS A 249 -10.93 -16.86 -9.55
N ARG A 250 -11.49 -16.96 -8.35
CA ARG A 250 -12.94 -16.84 -8.09
C ARG A 250 -13.38 -15.42 -7.73
N ASN A 251 -12.47 -14.43 -7.76
CA ASN A 251 -12.73 -13.05 -7.37
C ASN A 251 -13.29 -12.90 -5.94
N GLU A 252 -12.86 -13.78 -5.04
CA GLU A 252 -13.30 -13.75 -3.65
C GLU A 252 -12.61 -12.64 -2.85
N ARG A 253 -13.28 -12.17 -1.80
CA ARG A 253 -12.65 -11.33 -0.78
C ARG A 253 -11.71 -12.19 0.07
N THR A 254 -10.46 -11.75 0.19
CA THR A 254 -9.38 -12.46 0.90
C THR A 254 -8.76 -11.66 2.05
N GLY A 255 -9.16 -10.39 2.21
CA GLY A 255 -8.63 -9.52 3.26
C GLY A 255 -8.99 -9.99 4.67
N TRP A 256 -8.32 -9.41 5.67
CA TRP A 256 -8.56 -9.72 7.08
C TRP A 256 -10.03 -9.58 7.51
N HIS A 257 -10.79 -8.65 6.91
CA HIS A 257 -12.21 -8.43 7.19
C HIS A 257 -13.16 -9.17 6.23
N ALA A 258 -12.64 -10.07 5.39
CA ALA A 258 -13.48 -10.90 4.54
C ALA A 258 -14.28 -11.88 5.42
N LYS A 259 -15.59 -11.91 5.20
CA LYS A 259 -16.48 -12.89 5.82
C LYS A 259 -16.46 -14.20 5.04
N VAL A 260 -16.70 -15.31 5.73
CA VAL A 260 -17.11 -16.55 5.07
C VAL A 260 -18.52 -16.30 4.52
N GLU A 261 -18.77 -16.71 3.29
CA GLU A 261 -20.11 -16.63 2.72
C GLU A 261 -20.97 -17.67 3.45
N GLU A 262 -22.03 -17.22 4.12
CA GLU A 262 -23.03 -18.14 4.68
C GLU A 262 -23.68 -18.88 3.50
N SER A 263 -23.75 -20.21 3.59
CA SER A 263 -24.41 -21.00 2.57
C SER A 263 -25.87 -20.54 2.46
N ALA A 264 -26.41 -20.48 1.23
CA ALA A 264 -27.79 -20.07 0.97
C ALA A 264 -28.85 -20.95 1.69
N GLU A 265 -28.44 -22.06 2.31
CA GLU A 265 -29.29 -23.00 3.04
C GLU A 265 -29.71 -22.50 4.45
N GLU A 266 -28.99 -21.55 5.06
CA GLU A 266 -29.38 -21.01 6.38
C GLU A 266 -30.41 -19.86 6.31
N VAL A 267 -30.67 -19.31 5.12
CA VAL A 267 -31.62 -18.21 4.94
C VAL A 267 -33.07 -18.71 4.87
N GLU A 268 -33.30 -19.96 4.45
CA GLU A 268 -34.65 -20.55 4.33
C GLU A 268 -35.19 -21.15 5.65
N SER A 269 -34.36 -21.39 6.67
CA SER A 269 -34.81 -22.01 7.93
C SER A 269 -35.45 -21.04 8.94
N TYR A 270 -35.55 -19.76 8.60
CA TYR A 270 -36.17 -18.73 9.45
C TYR A 270 -37.44 -18.12 8.85
N THR A 271 -37.91 -18.66 7.74
CA THR A 271 -39.20 -18.32 7.14
C THR A 271 -40.10 -19.56 7.10
N ASP A 272 -40.57 -20.00 8.26
CA ASP A 272 -41.77 -20.83 8.42
C ASP A 272 -42.50 -20.45 9.72
#